data_AF-A0A1H3VNN4-F1
#
_entry.id   AF-A0A1H3VNN4-F1
#
_cell.length_a   1.000
_cell.length_b   1.000
_cell.length_c   1.000
_cell.angle_alpha   90.00
_cell.angle_beta   90.00
_cell.angle_gamma   90.00
#
_symmetry.space_group_name_H-M   'P 1'
#
loop_
_entity.id
_entity.type
_entity.pdbx_description
1 polymer ?
#
loop_
_entity_poly.entity_id
_entity_poly.type
_entity_poly.pdbx_seq_one_letter_code
_entity_poly.pdbx_strand_id
1 'polypeptide(L)'
;MIDFTSMPTRKKAYAGANGGKIAIIYQGEQYMLKFPPHPSRNREMSYTNSCISEYIGSHIFEIIGIPVQETILGTYRVNGKSQVVVACKDFTTYDTVLQDFASLKNTLVDSALRYSAGRQENPVL
;
A
#
# COMPACT_ATOMS: atom_id res chain seq x y z
N MET A 1 -14.06 -17.20 -0.30
CA MET A 1 -12.85 -16.45 -0.68
C MET A 1 -12.74 -16.46 -2.20
N ILE A 2 -12.42 -15.33 -2.80
CA ILE A 2 -12.23 -15.18 -4.25
C ILE A 2 -10.83 -15.67 -4.64
N ASP A 3 -10.69 -16.34 -5.78
CA ASP A 3 -9.38 -16.65 -6.37
C ASP A 3 -8.99 -15.53 -7.35
N PHE A 4 -7.94 -14.78 -7.02
CA PHE A 4 -7.44 -13.67 -7.82
C PHE A 4 -6.35 -14.08 -8.83
N THR A 5 -5.98 -15.36 -8.89
CA THR A 5 -4.82 -15.85 -9.68
C THR A 5 -4.91 -15.49 -11.17
N SER A 6 -6.11 -15.50 -11.75
CA SER A 6 -6.34 -15.26 -13.19
C SER A 6 -6.75 -13.82 -13.51
N MET A 7 -6.72 -12.90 -12.53
CA MET A 7 -7.14 -11.53 -12.77
C MET A 7 -6.13 -10.78 -13.66
N PRO A 8 -6.60 -9.94 -14.61
CA PRO A 8 -5.71 -9.10 -15.39
C PRO A 8 -4.85 -8.21 -14.50
N THR A 9 -3.57 -8.07 -14.80
CA THR A 9 -2.65 -7.23 -14.04
C THR A 9 -2.36 -5.91 -14.74
N ARG A 10 -2.00 -4.88 -13.97
CA ARG A 10 -1.52 -3.59 -14.51
C ARG A 10 -0.12 -3.26 -14.03
N LYS A 11 0.59 -2.45 -14.81
CA LYS A 11 1.90 -1.89 -14.46
C LYS A 11 1.73 -0.68 -13.54
N LYS A 12 1.30 -0.91 -12.30
CA LYS A 12 1.27 0.11 -11.24
C LYS A 12 2.03 -0.42 -10.04
N ALA A 13 2.93 0.40 -9.52
CA ALA A 13 3.66 0.11 -8.30
C ALA A 13 2.96 0.75 -7.11
N TYR A 14 3.02 0.08 -5.96
CA TYR A 14 2.52 0.58 -4.69
C TYR A 14 3.69 0.66 -3.71
N ALA A 15 3.74 1.74 -2.93
CA ALA A 15 4.78 1.95 -1.94
C ALA A 15 4.67 0.98 -0.74
N GLY A 16 5.67 1.02 0.14
CA GLY A 16 5.71 0.27 1.39
C GLY A 16 6.48 -1.06 1.31
N ALA A 17 7.21 -1.39 2.37
CA ALA A 17 8.15 -2.51 2.41
C ALA A 17 7.53 -3.86 2.83
N ASN A 18 6.33 -3.85 3.42
CA ASN A 18 5.69 -5.06 3.93
C ASN A 18 4.98 -5.83 2.81
N GLY A 19 5.58 -6.95 2.40
CA GLY A 19 5.02 -7.86 1.41
C GLY A 19 5.03 -7.31 -0.03
N GLY A 20 4.98 -8.23 -0.99
CA GLY A 20 4.79 -7.90 -2.39
C GLY A 20 3.42 -7.27 -2.63
N LYS A 21 3.31 -6.43 -3.67
CA LYS A 21 2.08 -5.77 -4.09
C LYS A 21 1.98 -5.80 -5.60
N ILE A 22 0.82 -6.16 -6.14
CA ILE A 22 0.55 -6.09 -7.58
C ILE A 22 -0.79 -5.38 -7.81
N ALA A 23 -0.94 -4.73 -8.97
CA ALA A 23 -2.23 -4.20 -9.39
C ALA A 23 -3.00 -5.26 -10.19
N ILE A 24 -4.23 -5.57 -9.77
CA ILE A 24 -5.16 -6.45 -10.49
C ILE A 24 -6.43 -5.70 -10.87
N ILE A 25 -7.14 -6.20 -11.88
CA ILE A 25 -8.50 -5.75 -12.23
C ILE A 25 -9.50 -6.82 -11.78
N TYR A 26 -10.44 -6.40 -10.93
CA TYR A 26 -11.53 -7.24 -10.44
C TYR A 26 -12.84 -6.49 -10.59
N GLN A 27 -13.82 -7.09 -11.28
CA GLN A 27 -15.13 -6.47 -11.58
C GLN A 27 -15.04 -5.08 -12.23
N GLY A 28 -14.06 -4.88 -13.12
CA GLY A 28 -13.86 -3.59 -13.82
C GLY A 28 -13.07 -2.56 -13.02
N GLU A 29 -12.88 -2.77 -11.72
CA GLU A 29 -12.19 -1.86 -10.81
C GLU A 29 -10.74 -2.31 -10.54
N GLN A 30 -9.87 -1.36 -10.21
CA GLN A 30 -8.48 -1.66 -9.86
C GLN A 30 -8.32 -1.92 -8.37
N TYR A 31 -7.58 -2.98 -8.05
CA TYR A 31 -7.24 -3.35 -6.68
C TYR A 31 -5.71 -3.50 -6.53
N MET A 32 -5.19 -3.00 -5.42
CA MET A 32 -3.89 -3.38 -4.90
C MET A 32 -4.01 -4.74 -4.21
N LEU A 33 -3.46 -5.78 -4.80
CA LEU A 33 -3.37 -7.09 -4.17
C LEU A 33 -2.09 -7.16 -3.32
N LYS A 34 -2.27 -7.23 -1.99
CA LYS A 34 -1.18 -7.29 -1.01
C LYS A 34 -0.92 -8.75 -0.61
N PHE A 35 0.34 -9.14 -0.67
CA PHE A 35 0.82 -10.46 -0.28
C PHE A 35 1.34 -10.44 1.17
N PRO A 36 1.29 -11.57 1.88
CA PRO A 36 1.95 -11.69 3.16
C PRO A 36 3.46 -11.47 3.02
N PRO A 37 4.14 -10.95 4.06
CA PRO A 37 5.59 -10.81 4.04
C PRO A 37 6.26 -12.18 3.91
N HIS A 38 7.43 -12.21 3.27
CA HIS A 38 8.22 -13.43 3.20
C HIS A 38 8.67 -13.85 4.62
N PRO A 39 8.63 -15.15 4.94
CA PRO A 39 9.01 -15.64 6.26
C PRO A 39 10.50 -15.36 6.53
N SER A 40 10.81 -14.60 7.59
CA SER A 40 12.18 -14.13 7.86
C SER A 40 12.99 -15.03 8.80
N ARG A 41 12.41 -16.03 9.48
CA ARG A 41 13.18 -17.05 10.23
C ARG A 41 12.36 -18.19 10.82
N ASN A 42 11.07 -17.97 11.10
CA ASN A 42 10.27 -18.92 11.88
C ASN A 42 9.07 -19.43 11.09
N ARG A 43 9.08 -20.69 10.63
CA ARG A 43 8.02 -21.25 9.74
C ARG A 43 6.66 -21.42 10.44
N GLU A 44 6.63 -21.42 11.77
CA GLU A 44 5.42 -21.67 12.56
C GLU A 44 4.59 -20.42 12.88
N MET A 45 5.14 -19.21 12.73
CA MET A 45 4.31 -18.00 12.82
C MET A 45 3.55 -17.81 11.50
N SER A 46 2.22 -17.84 11.55
CA SER A 46 1.37 -17.61 10.38
C SER A 46 1.52 -16.17 9.88
N TYR A 47 2.44 -15.94 8.92
CA TYR A 47 2.63 -14.65 8.22
C TYR A 47 1.37 -14.17 7.47
N THR A 48 0.37 -15.03 7.36
CA THR A 48 -0.99 -14.75 6.89
C THR A 48 -1.71 -13.68 7.70
N ASN A 49 -1.32 -13.48 8.96
CA ASN A 49 -1.98 -12.53 9.85
C ASN A 49 -1.97 -11.12 9.28
N SER A 50 -0.96 -10.72 8.50
CA SER A 50 -0.91 -9.38 7.90
C SER A 50 -2.10 -9.10 6.96
N CYS A 51 -2.49 -10.06 6.11
CA CYS A 51 -3.61 -9.90 5.20
C CYS A 51 -4.95 -9.92 5.94
N ILE A 52 -5.06 -10.79 6.96
CA ILE A 52 -6.26 -10.89 7.79
C ILE A 52 -6.44 -9.63 8.65
N SER A 53 -5.38 -9.13 9.29
CA SER A 53 -5.39 -7.91 10.09
C SER A 53 -5.75 -6.69 9.27
N GLU A 54 -5.28 -6.60 8.01
CA GLU A 54 -5.66 -5.52 7.09
C GLU A 54 -7.17 -5.54 6.81
N TYR A 55 -7.71 -6.72 6.50
CA TYR A 55 -9.15 -6.90 6.26
C TYR A 55 -9.97 -6.53 7.49
N ILE A 56 -9.65 -7.09 8.65
CA ILE A 56 -10.38 -6.83 9.90
C ILE A 56 -10.28 -5.35 10.29
N GLY A 57 -9.07 -4.76 10.24
CA GLY A 57 -8.85 -3.36 10.60
C GLY A 57 -9.63 -2.41 9.70
N SER A 58 -9.66 -2.67 8.39
CA SER A 58 -10.42 -1.86 7.45
C SER A 58 -11.92 -1.95 7.72
N HIS A 59 -12.45 -3.15 7.97
CA HIS A 59 -13.87 -3.32 8.27
C HIS A 59 -14.27 -2.74 9.63
N ILE A 60 -13.39 -2.74 10.63
CA ILE A 60 -13.65 -2.03 11.89
C ILE A 60 -13.80 -0.53 11.64
N PHE A 61 -12.90 0.09 10.85
CA PHE A 61 -13.00 1.50 10.51
C PHE A 61 -14.27 1.84 9.72
N GLU A 62 -14.65 0.97 8.79
CA GLU A 62 -15.90 1.08 8.04
C GLU A 62 -17.12 1.05 8.97
N ILE A 63 -17.18 0.09 9.90
CA ILE A 63 -18.30 -0.07 10.86
C ILE A 63 -18.47 1.19 11.72
N ILE A 64 -17.37 1.84 12.12
CA ILE A 64 -17.43 3.06 12.94
C ILE A 64 -17.55 4.35 12.12
N GLY A 65 -17.73 4.25 10.79
CA GLY A 65 -17.98 5.39 9.90
C GLY A 65 -16.74 6.23 9.56
N ILE A 66 -15.53 5.69 9.76
CA ILE A 66 -14.29 6.33 9.32
C ILE A 66 -14.02 5.93 7.86
N PRO A 67 -13.82 6.90 6.93
CA PRO A 67 -13.47 6.58 5.56
C PRO A 67 -12.21 5.71 5.49
N VAL A 68 -12.32 4.58 4.80
CA VAL A 68 -11.28 3.55 4.73
C VAL A 68 -11.36 2.85 3.38
N GLN A 69 -10.25 2.23 2.96
CA GLN A 69 -10.20 1.46 1.74
C GLN A 69 -11.10 0.21 1.81
N GLU A 70 -11.82 -0.08 0.74
CA GLU A 70 -12.57 -1.34 0.60
C GLU A 70 -11.59 -2.52 0.51
N THR A 71 -11.84 -3.59 1.25
CA THR A 71 -10.94 -4.77 1.28
C THR A 71 -11.68 -6.09 1.06
N ILE A 72 -11.04 -7.02 0.37
CA ILE A 72 -11.58 -8.35 0.07
C ILE A 72 -10.52 -9.41 0.35
N LEU A 73 -10.85 -10.42 1.17
CA LEU A 73 -9.99 -11.58 1.36
C LEU A 73 -10.14 -12.58 0.20
N GLY A 74 -8.99 -13.06 -0.29
CA GLY A 74 -8.95 -14.03 -1.36
C GLY A 74 -7.68 -14.86 -1.35
N THR A 75 -7.53 -15.68 -2.39
CA THR A 75 -6.33 -16.48 -2.63
C THR A 75 -5.64 -16.04 -3.90
N TYR A 76 -4.33 -16.27 -3.96
CA TYR A 76 -3.53 -16.13 -5.17
C TYR A 76 -2.48 -17.23 -5.23
N ARG A 77 -2.30 -17.87 -6.39
CA ARG A 77 -1.28 -18.91 -6.57
C ARG A 77 0.06 -18.33 -7.00
N VAL A 78 1.11 -18.65 -6.25
CA VAL A 78 2.50 -18.33 -6.58
C VAL A 78 3.29 -19.64 -6.59
N ASN A 79 3.93 -19.96 -7.72
CA ASN A 79 4.74 -21.18 -7.89
C ASN A 79 3.98 -22.46 -7.46
N GLY A 80 2.71 -22.58 -7.85
CA GLY A 80 1.85 -23.71 -7.51
C GLY A 80 1.30 -23.73 -6.08
N LYS A 81 1.71 -22.80 -5.21
CA LYS A 81 1.22 -22.69 -3.83
C LYS A 81 0.18 -21.58 -3.70
N SER A 82 -0.97 -21.93 -3.12
CA SER A 82 -2.01 -20.94 -2.78
C SER A 82 -1.58 -20.12 -1.56
N GLN A 83 -1.71 -18.81 -1.64
CA GLN A 83 -1.47 -17.88 -0.53
C GLN A 83 -2.74 -17.07 -0.27
N VAL A 84 -3.03 -16.82 1.00
CA VAL A 84 -4.06 -15.85 1.39
C VAL A 84 -3.53 -14.44 1.12
N VAL A 85 -4.35 -13.64 0.47
CA VAL A 85 -4.06 -12.26 0.08
C VAL A 85 -5.25 -11.37 0.44
N VAL A 86 -4.99 -10.07 0.53
CA VAL A 86 -6.04 -9.05 0.65
C VAL A 86 -5.99 -8.14 -0.57
N ALA A 87 -7.12 -8.00 -1.24
CA ALA A 87 -7.31 -7.03 -2.31
C ALA A 87 -7.86 -5.75 -1.70
N CYS A 88 -7.11 -4.65 -1.78
CA CYS A 88 -7.52 -3.33 -1.34
C CYS A 88 -7.90 -2.52 -2.58
N LYS A 89 -9.13 -1.98 -2.65
CA LYS A 89 -9.57 -1.18 -3.80
C LYS A 89 -8.68 0.05 -3.91
N ASP A 90 -8.18 0.28 -5.12
CA ASP A 90 -7.36 1.45 -5.40
C ASP A 90 -8.24 2.69 -5.48
N PHE A 91 -8.11 3.56 -4.49
CA PHE A 91 -8.90 4.81 -4.42
C PHE A 91 -8.26 5.96 -5.21
N THR A 92 -7.13 5.74 -5.87
CA THR A 92 -6.51 6.74 -6.74
C THR A 92 -6.99 6.55 -8.18
N THR A 93 -7.27 7.67 -8.82
CA THR A 93 -7.73 7.78 -10.21
C THR A 93 -6.57 8.13 -11.14
N TYR A 94 -6.84 8.31 -12.44
CA TYR A 94 -5.82 8.71 -13.40
C TYR A 94 -5.19 10.09 -13.08
N ASP A 95 -5.98 10.98 -12.47
CA ASP A 95 -5.65 12.36 -12.16
C ASP A 95 -5.28 12.60 -10.68
N THR A 96 -5.27 11.55 -9.84
CA THR A 96 -4.91 11.67 -8.43
C THR A 96 -3.74 10.77 -8.06
N VAL A 97 -2.88 11.29 -7.18
CA VAL A 97 -1.75 10.56 -6.59
C VAL A 97 -1.87 10.67 -5.08
N LEU A 98 -1.70 9.54 -4.40
CA LEU A 98 -1.60 9.52 -2.95
C LEU A 98 -0.28 10.18 -2.52
N GLN A 99 -0.37 11.27 -1.77
CA GLN A 99 0.76 11.90 -1.10
C GLN A 99 0.65 11.60 0.39
N ASP A 100 1.58 10.82 0.94
CA ASP A 100 1.58 10.52 2.36
C ASP A 100 2.09 11.71 3.19
N PHE A 101 1.68 11.75 4.45
CA PHE A 101 2.00 12.85 5.35
C PHE A 101 3.50 12.95 5.67
N ALA A 102 4.23 11.83 5.64
CA ALA A 102 5.67 11.83 5.90
C ALA A 102 6.45 12.46 4.74
N SER A 103 6.09 12.12 3.49
CA SER A 103 6.59 12.77 2.28
C SER A 103 6.30 14.26 2.31
N LEU A 104 5.07 14.67 2.65
CA LEU A 104 4.71 16.08 2.75
C LEU A 104 5.56 16.81 3.81
N LYS A 105 5.69 16.25 5.01
CA LYS A 105 6.53 16.81 6.08
C LYS A 105 7.98 17.04 5.63
N ASN A 106 8.56 16.09 4.91
CA ASN A 106 9.95 16.19 4.45
C ASN A 106 10.15 17.37 3.48
N THR A 107 9.16 17.70 2.65
CA THR A 107 9.26 18.87 1.76
C THR A 107 9.36 20.20 2.50
N LEU A 108 8.70 20.34 3.66
CA LEU A 108 8.73 21.56 4.46
C LEU A 108 10.09 21.75 5.16
N VAL A 109 10.68 20.69 5.69
CA VAL A 109 12.00 20.75 6.35
C VAL A 109 13.09 21.12 5.35
N ASP A 110 13.07 20.52 4.15
CA ASP A 110 14.01 20.84 3.08
C ASP A 110 13.88 22.30 2.62
N SER A 111 12.66 22.85 2.61
CA SER A 111 12.43 24.26 2.27
C SER A 111 13.03 25.22 3.30
N ALA A 112 12.88 24.91 4.60
CA ALA A 112 13.43 25.73 5.68
C ALA A 112 14.97 25.69 5.69
N LEU A 113 15.58 24.52 5.49
CA LEU A 113 17.03 24.36 5.41
C LEU A 113 17.62 25.11 4.21
N ARG A 114 16.96 25.05 3.04
CA ARG A 114 17.35 25.83 1.85
C ARG A 114 17.26 27.33 2.07
N TYR A 115 16.21 27.81 2.75
CA TYR A 115 16.08 29.23 3.09
C TYR A 115 17.16 29.70 4.07
N SER A 116 17.54 28.87 5.05
CA SER A 116 18.65 29.21 5.96
C SER A 116 20.03 29.17 5.28
N ALA A 117 20.24 28.27 4.32
CA ALA A 117 21.51 28.17 3.58
C ALA A 117 21.68 29.31 2.55
N GLY A 118 20.60 29.79 1.93
CA GLY A 118 20.63 30.92 0.98
C GLY A 118 20.86 32.29 1.62
N ARG A 119 20.99 32.37 2.96
CA ARG A 119 21.20 33.63 3.70
C ARG A 119 22.66 33.93 4.04
N GLN A 120 23.60 33.05 3.66
CA GLN A 120 25.03 33.21 3.98
C GLN A 120 25.91 33.78 2.86
N GLU A 121 25.37 34.12 1.68
CA GLU A 121 26.17 34.77 0.63
C GLU A 121 25.57 36.12 0.21
N ASN A 122 26.02 37.18 0.89
CA ASN A 122 26.39 38.47 0.29
C ASN A 122 26.86 39.43 1.40
N PRO A 123 28.17 39.60 1.63
CA PRO A 123 28.64 40.82 2.27
C PRO A 123 28.37 41.98 1.31
N VAL A 124 27.55 42.93 1.78
CA VAL A 124 27.32 44.21 1.12
C VAL A 124 28.68 44.92 0.99
N LEU A 125 29.10 45.21 -0.24
CA LEU A 125 30.18 46.16 -0.55
C LEU A 125 29.73 47.59 -0.21
#